data_AF-A0A941F865-F1
#
_entry.id   AF-A0A941F865-F1
#
_cell.length_a   1.000
_cell.length_b   1.000
_cell.length_c   1.000
_cell.angle_alpha   90.00
_cell.angle_beta   90.00
_cell.angle_gamma   90.00
#
_symmetry.space_group_name_H-M   'P 1'
#
loop_
_entity.id
_entity.type
_entity.pdbx_description
1 polymer ?
#
loop_
_entity_poly.entity_id
_entity_poly.type
_entity_poly.pdbx_seq_one_letter_code
_entity_poly.pdbx_strand_id
1 'polypeptide(L)'
;MWIRPWPGAGCGAGGEAGQGAVAGGAGQGHGLWAAAPPQRRHRPVLAALPAPQIGFNYLGRVSAADMPADLRGHGFTPITGVGELVAAPDADMPALSAVEINALVTDTGQGPALTAMFSFPTGLLDRGEVHALAQDWCQALRGITGHTRTQGAGGLTPSDLSLVSVAQSDIDSWEDTYGPLDDVWPVTTVQSGLLFHTLLAGTGFDAYHMQMAFHLNGPVDPARLHTAAQTLLHRHSNLRAAFVTTAQGDPVQVIPQAVTLPWQVIDLRDMDPATSSAAFEDFLARDRATHFTPATAPLLRLTCY
;
A
#
# COMPACT_ATOMS: atom_id res chain seq x y z
N MET A 1 2.38 -53.14 35.16
CA MET A 1 1.23 -54.02 34.90
C MET A 1 0.37 -53.32 33.85
N TRP A 2 0.77 -53.45 32.58
CA TRP A 2 0.02 -54.09 31.47
C TRP A 2 -1.07 -53.14 30.89
N ILE A 3 -1.33 -52.90 29.61
CA ILE A 3 -0.90 -53.35 28.26
C ILE A 3 -1.44 -52.27 27.27
N ARG A 4 -0.74 -52.05 26.15
CA ARG A 4 -1.14 -51.41 24.85
C ARG A 4 -2.42 -52.06 24.22
N PRO A 5 -2.90 -51.84 22.96
CA PRO A 5 -2.41 -51.03 21.84
C PRO A 5 -3.51 -50.21 21.08
N TRP A 6 -3.01 -49.45 20.10
CA TRP A 6 -3.61 -49.03 18.82
C TRP A 6 -4.64 -50.01 18.18
N PRO A 7 -5.51 -49.50 17.29
CA PRO A 7 -5.68 -50.18 16.00
C PRO A 7 -5.59 -49.19 14.82
N GLY A 8 -4.89 -49.62 13.77
CA GLY A 8 -4.86 -48.97 12.46
C GLY A 8 -5.81 -49.62 11.44
N ALA A 9 -5.81 -48.99 10.26
CA ALA A 9 -6.21 -49.46 8.92
C ALA A 9 -7.70 -49.49 8.54
N GLY A 10 -8.02 -48.74 7.48
CA GLY A 10 -9.26 -48.81 6.71
C GLY A 10 -9.21 -47.87 5.50
N CYS A 11 -8.80 -48.42 4.35
CA CYS A 11 -8.62 -47.80 3.04
C CYS A 11 -9.72 -46.83 2.56
N GLY A 12 -9.31 -45.81 1.79
CA GLY A 12 -10.03 -45.39 0.58
C GLY A 12 -10.33 -43.89 0.43
N ALA A 13 -10.10 -43.41 -0.80
CA ALA A 13 -10.35 -42.06 -1.33
C ALA A 13 -9.36 -40.98 -0.84
N GLY A 14 -8.43 -40.46 -1.64
CA GLY A 14 -8.64 -39.97 -3.01
C GLY A 14 -9.13 -38.53 -2.93
N GLY A 15 -8.21 -37.58 -2.71
CA GLY A 15 -8.53 -36.16 -2.54
C GLY A 15 -7.35 -35.28 -2.92
N GLU A 16 -7.28 -34.94 -4.20
CA GLU A 16 -6.45 -33.87 -4.74
C GLU A 16 -6.81 -32.52 -4.09
N ALA A 17 -5.83 -31.77 -3.61
CA ALA A 17 -5.99 -30.36 -3.27
C ALA A 17 -4.80 -29.57 -3.82
N GLY A 18 -5.09 -28.70 -4.78
CA GLY A 18 -4.13 -27.81 -5.42
C GLY A 18 -4.26 -26.35 -4.96
N GLN A 19 -3.09 -25.68 -4.99
CA GLN A 19 -2.78 -24.29 -5.37
C GLN A 19 -3.48 -23.09 -4.70
N GLY A 20 -2.67 -22.08 -4.34
CA GLY A 20 -3.03 -20.67 -4.57
C GLY A 20 -2.45 -19.60 -3.63
N ALA A 21 -1.64 -18.72 -4.23
CA ALA A 21 -1.59 -17.24 -4.14
C ALA A 21 -1.58 -16.45 -2.81
N VAL A 22 -0.78 -15.38 -2.87
CA VAL A 22 -0.39 -14.42 -1.83
C VAL A 22 -1.32 -13.20 -1.78
N ALA A 23 -1.73 -12.80 -0.58
CA ALA A 23 -2.07 -11.42 -0.19
C ALA A 23 -1.84 -11.27 1.33
N GLY A 24 -1.25 -10.14 1.75
CA GLY A 24 -0.58 -9.99 3.04
C GLY A 24 -1.44 -9.49 4.22
N GLY A 25 -0.78 -9.46 5.37
CA GLY A 25 -1.20 -8.72 6.57
C GLY A 25 -1.66 -9.62 7.72
N ALA A 26 -0.75 -9.86 8.67
CA ALA A 26 -0.90 -10.71 9.87
C ALA A 26 -0.90 -12.23 9.59
N GLY A 27 -0.08 -12.97 10.35
CA GLY A 27 0.11 -14.42 10.21
C GLY A 27 -1.12 -15.25 10.56
N GLN A 28 -2.18 -15.16 9.76
CA GLN A 28 -3.22 -16.17 9.68
C GLN A 28 -3.00 -16.94 8.39
N GLY A 29 -2.39 -18.13 8.48
CA GLY A 29 -2.40 -19.09 7.38
C GLY A 29 -3.84 -19.41 7.00
N HIS A 30 -4.34 -18.79 5.94
CA HIS A 30 -5.63 -19.11 5.36
C HIS A 30 -5.47 -20.35 4.49
N GLY A 31 -5.56 -21.52 5.14
CA GLY A 31 -5.95 -22.74 4.44
C GLY A 31 -7.40 -22.58 3.98
N LEU A 32 -7.61 -22.12 2.75
CA LEU A 32 -8.94 -21.86 2.20
C LEU A 32 -9.60 -23.18 1.78
N TRP A 33 -9.83 -24.10 2.73
CA TRP A 33 -10.67 -25.28 2.52
C TRP A 33 -11.36 -25.69 3.83
N ALA A 34 -12.34 -24.89 4.26
CA ALA A 34 -13.33 -25.36 5.23
C ALA A 34 -14.72 -24.68 5.20
N ALA A 35 -15.02 -23.70 4.34
CA ALA A 35 -16.32 -23.02 4.42
C ALA A 35 -16.97 -22.52 3.10
N ALA A 36 -16.51 -22.96 1.93
CA ALA A 36 -17.25 -22.71 0.68
C ALA A 36 -17.15 -23.93 -0.25
N PRO A 37 -18.25 -24.42 -0.85
CA PRO A 37 -18.18 -25.55 -1.77
C PRO A 37 -17.30 -25.14 -2.96
N PRO A 38 -16.37 -26.01 -3.41
CA PRO A 38 -15.44 -25.65 -4.47
C PRO A 38 -16.18 -25.31 -5.74
N GLN A 39 -15.94 -24.10 -6.25
CA GLN A 39 -16.50 -23.61 -7.50
C GLN A 39 -15.97 -24.51 -8.62
N ARG A 40 -16.83 -25.41 -9.12
CA ARG A 40 -16.54 -26.44 -10.14
C ARG A 40 -15.91 -25.91 -11.45
N ARG A 41 -15.79 -24.60 -11.64
CA ARG A 41 -15.32 -23.94 -12.87
C ARG A 41 -13.79 -23.96 -13.05
N HIS A 42 -13.00 -24.00 -11.98
CA HIS A 42 -11.53 -23.91 -12.10
C HIS A 42 -10.83 -25.28 -12.16
N ARG A 43 -11.50 -26.36 -11.72
CA ARG A 43 -10.95 -27.72 -11.66
C ARG A 43 -10.39 -28.25 -12.99
N PRO A 44 -11.06 -28.05 -14.15
CA PRO A 44 -10.54 -28.52 -15.43
C PRO A 44 -9.28 -27.78 -15.89
N VAL A 45 -9.17 -26.49 -15.54
CA VAL A 45 -8.01 -25.65 -15.89
C VAL A 45 -6.78 -26.06 -15.09
N LEU A 46 -6.96 -26.29 -13.78
CA LEU A 46 -5.84 -26.71 -12.91
C LEU A 46 -5.40 -28.16 -13.16
N ALA A 47 -6.33 -29.06 -13.50
CA ALA A 47 -6.02 -30.45 -13.83
C ALA A 47 -5.24 -30.61 -15.16
N ALA A 48 -5.27 -29.59 -16.03
CA ALA A 48 -4.51 -29.56 -17.27
C ALA A 48 -3.07 -29.07 -17.08
N LEU A 49 -2.71 -28.55 -15.91
CA LEU A 49 -1.36 -28.06 -15.61
C LEU A 49 -0.47 -29.20 -15.09
N PRO A 50 0.85 -29.13 -15.34
CA PRO A 50 1.80 -30.05 -14.72
C PRO A 50 1.69 -30.01 -13.20
N ALA A 51 1.93 -31.15 -12.55
CA ALA A 51 2.02 -31.21 -11.09
C ALA A 51 3.08 -30.21 -10.59
N PRO A 52 2.77 -29.38 -9.58
CA PRO A 52 3.71 -28.39 -9.08
C PRO A 52 4.94 -29.08 -8.48
N GLN A 53 6.12 -28.68 -8.96
CA GLN A 53 7.38 -29.24 -8.48
C GLN A 53 7.92 -28.54 -7.24
N ILE A 54 7.37 -27.38 -6.88
CA ILE A 54 7.79 -26.59 -5.73
C ILE A 54 6.56 -26.32 -4.83
N GLY A 55 6.64 -26.78 -3.59
CA GLY A 55 5.75 -26.35 -2.50
C GLY A 55 6.33 -25.10 -1.84
N PHE A 56 5.51 -24.07 -1.61
CA PHE A 56 5.92 -22.88 -0.87
C PHE A 56 4.87 -22.54 0.19
N ASN A 57 5.33 -22.30 1.40
CA ASN A 57 4.48 -21.94 2.53
C ASN A 57 5.14 -20.84 3.35
N TYR A 58 4.37 -19.79 3.68
CA TYR A 58 4.81 -18.70 4.55
C TYR A 58 4.02 -18.74 5.85
N LEU A 59 4.69 -19.10 6.93
CA LEU A 59 4.09 -19.33 8.25
C LEU A 59 3.83 -18.02 9.03
N GLY A 60 4.18 -16.88 8.46
CA GLY A 60 4.05 -15.58 9.11
C GLY A 60 5.22 -15.25 10.02
N ARG A 61 4.96 -14.43 11.04
CA ARG A 61 5.95 -13.95 12.00
C ARG A 61 5.69 -14.55 13.36
N VAL A 62 6.74 -15.04 14.00
CA VAL A 62 6.71 -15.54 15.38
C VAL A 62 7.52 -14.59 16.26
N SER A 63 6.83 -13.87 17.14
CA SER A 63 7.44 -12.99 18.14
C SER A 63 7.05 -13.40 19.55
N ALA A 64 8.00 -13.32 20.49
CA ALA A 64 7.70 -13.45 21.91
C ALA A 64 6.79 -12.31 22.44
N ALA A 65 6.69 -11.20 21.70
CA ALA A 65 5.80 -10.08 22.04
C ALA A 65 4.31 -10.41 21.81
N ASP A 66 4.00 -11.30 20.86
CA ASP A 66 2.63 -11.72 20.50
C ASP A 66 2.03 -12.72 21.51
N MET A 67 2.82 -13.14 22.51
CA MET A 67 2.33 -13.99 23.60
C MET A 67 1.45 -13.20 24.58
N PRO A 68 0.23 -13.70 24.91
CA PRO A 68 -0.62 -13.16 25.96
C PRO A 68 0.16 -12.96 27.26
N ALA A 69 -0.09 -11.85 27.96
CA ALA A 69 0.65 -11.48 29.17
C ALA A 69 0.67 -12.60 30.22
N ASP A 70 -0.42 -13.35 30.33
CA ASP A 70 -0.63 -14.44 31.28
C ASP A 70 0.21 -15.70 30.98
N LEU A 71 0.82 -15.78 29.79
CA LEU A 71 1.72 -16.88 29.41
C LEU A 71 3.20 -16.46 29.43
N ARG A 72 3.48 -15.16 29.62
CA ARG A 72 4.86 -14.65 29.71
C ARG A 72 5.48 -15.11 31.04
N GLY A 73 6.59 -15.85 30.98
CA GLY A 73 7.30 -16.33 32.18
C GLY A 73 6.87 -17.70 32.71
N HIS A 74 5.86 -18.34 32.13
CA HIS A 74 5.39 -19.68 32.53
C HIS A 74 6.15 -20.86 31.86
N GLY A 75 7.38 -20.65 31.42
CA GLY A 75 8.27 -21.71 30.93
C GLY A 75 8.03 -22.20 29.49
N PHE A 76 6.93 -21.80 28.84
CA PHE A 76 6.68 -22.03 27.41
C PHE A 76 6.96 -20.76 26.59
N THR A 77 8.16 -20.20 26.71
CA THR A 77 8.61 -19.12 25.83
C THR A 77 9.39 -19.74 24.67
N PRO A 78 9.18 -19.32 23.41
CA PRO A 78 10.02 -19.76 22.30
C PRO A 78 11.49 -19.52 22.66
N ILE A 79 12.31 -20.57 22.64
CA ILE A 79 13.73 -20.43 22.88
C ILE A 79 14.28 -19.53 21.76
N THR A 80 14.81 -18.38 22.11
CA THR A 80 15.49 -17.51 21.16
C THR A 80 16.82 -18.17 20.75
N GLY A 81 17.05 -18.35 19.46
CA GLY A 81 18.29 -18.93 18.93
C GLY A 81 18.25 -20.42 18.57
N VAL A 82 17.13 -21.13 18.71
CA VAL A 82 16.92 -22.41 18.00
C VAL A 82 16.40 -22.12 16.61
N GLY A 83 17.19 -22.48 15.58
CA GLY A 83 16.86 -22.27 14.17
C GLY A 83 15.73 -23.17 13.64
N GLU A 84 15.34 -24.21 14.37
CA GLU A 84 14.30 -25.17 13.96
C GLU A 84 12.95 -24.84 14.62
N LEU A 85 12.24 -23.86 14.05
CA LEU A 85 10.81 -23.66 14.30
C LEU A 85 9.93 -24.40 13.28
N VAL A 86 10.53 -24.88 12.20
CA VAL A 86 9.90 -25.78 11.24
C VAL A 86 10.34 -27.19 11.61
N ALA A 87 9.41 -28.02 12.06
CA ALA A 87 9.69 -29.42 12.36
C ALA A 87 10.11 -30.15 11.07
N ALA A 88 11.20 -30.93 11.14
CA ALA A 88 11.55 -31.83 10.06
C ALA A 88 10.42 -32.85 9.87
N PRO A 89 9.93 -33.07 8.63
CA PRO A 89 8.97 -34.13 8.37
C PRO A 89 9.59 -35.50 8.67
N ASP A 90 8.73 -36.49 8.93
CA ASP A 90 9.15 -37.88 9.06
C ASP A 90 9.85 -38.35 7.77
N ALA A 91 10.96 -39.06 7.90
CA ALA A 91 11.73 -39.53 6.74
C ALA A 91 10.95 -40.51 5.85
N ASP A 92 9.96 -41.19 6.41
CA ASP A 92 9.08 -42.12 5.69
C ASP A 92 7.87 -41.41 5.06
N MET A 93 7.71 -40.09 5.27
CA MET A 93 6.61 -39.34 4.71
C MET A 93 6.78 -39.15 3.19
N PRO A 94 5.76 -39.45 2.37
CA PRO A 94 5.82 -39.18 0.93
C PRO A 94 6.01 -37.68 0.66
N ALA A 95 7.00 -37.35 -0.16
CA ALA A 95 7.20 -35.98 -0.59
C ALA A 95 6.06 -35.55 -1.54
N LEU A 96 5.46 -34.40 -1.24
CA LEU A 96 4.36 -33.83 -2.02
C LEU A 96 4.85 -33.06 -3.26
N SER A 97 6.08 -32.56 -3.20
CA SER A 97 6.74 -31.80 -4.26
C SER A 97 8.24 -32.15 -4.32
N ALA A 98 8.93 -31.74 -5.39
CA ALA A 98 10.37 -31.97 -5.51
C ALA A 98 11.17 -31.12 -4.53
N VAL A 99 10.69 -29.89 -4.26
CA VAL A 99 11.25 -28.98 -3.24
C VAL A 99 10.11 -28.34 -2.45
N GLU A 100 10.14 -28.49 -1.13
CA GLU A 100 9.26 -27.81 -0.19
C GLU A 100 10.02 -26.65 0.48
N ILE A 101 9.48 -25.44 0.40
CA ILE A 101 10.05 -24.22 0.99
C ILE A 101 9.10 -23.71 2.07
N ASN A 102 9.50 -23.81 3.33
CA ASN A 102 8.76 -23.24 4.46
C ASN A 102 9.49 -22.02 4.99
N ALA A 103 8.87 -20.84 4.89
CA ALA A 103 9.45 -19.57 5.30
C ALA A 103 8.70 -18.97 6.51
N LEU A 104 9.44 -18.32 7.40
CA LEU A 104 8.90 -17.64 8.58
C LEU A 104 9.80 -16.48 8.99
N VAL A 105 9.24 -15.50 9.71
CA VAL A 105 10.02 -14.41 10.31
C VAL A 105 10.16 -14.63 11.81
N THR A 106 11.40 -14.62 12.31
CA THR A 106 11.73 -14.68 13.74
C THR A 106 12.39 -13.41 14.21
N ASP A 107 12.13 -13.01 15.45
CA ASP A 107 12.88 -11.93 16.07
C ASP A 107 14.25 -12.43 16.54
N THR A 108 15.32 -11.78 16.07
CA THR A 108 16.71 -12.03 16.48
C THR A 108 17.25 -10.85 17.26
N GLY A 109 18.43 -11.01 17.89
CA GLY A 109 19.12 -9.90 18.57
C GLY A 109 19.53 -8.74 17.65
N GLN A 110 19.38 -8.89 16.32
CA GLN A 110 19.64 -7.84 15.32
C GLN A 110 18.35 -7.35 14.62
N GLY A 111 17.18 -7.78 15.10
CA GLY A 111 15.87 -7.48 14.51
C GLY A 111 15.21 -8.70 13.85
N PRO A 112 14.05 -8.52 13.20
CA PRO A 112 13.34 -9.59 12.53
C PRO A 112 14.17 -10.16 11.36
N ALA A 113 14.26 -11.48 11.28
CA ALA A 113 14.96 -12.21 10.22
C ALA A 113 14.02 -13.19 9.53
N LEU A 114 13.96 -13.14 8.20
CA LEU A 114 13.30 -14.16 7.40
C LEU A 114 14.18 -15.40 7.34
N THR A 115 13.64 -16.53 7.78
CA THR A 115 14.26 -17.85 7.69
C THR A 115 13.45 -18.73 6.74
N ALA A 116 14.12 -19.47 5.87
CA ALA A 116 13.47 -20.43 4.97
C ALA A 116 14.15 -21.81 5.08
N MET A 117 13.32 -22.84 5.21
CA MET A 117 13.72 -24.25 5.23
C MET A 117 13.41 -24.87 3.88
N PHE A 118 14.40 -25.50 3.26
CA PHE A 118 14.27 -26.20 1.99
C PHE A 118 14.35 -27.71 2.24
N SER A 119 13.25 -28.42 2.02
CA SER A 119 13.15 -29.88 2.17
C SER A 119 12.99 -30.51 0.80
N PHE A 120 13.67 -31.63 0.55
CA PHE A 120 13.68 -32.29 -0.76
C PHE A 120 13.98 -33.79 -0.64
N PRO A 121 13.48 -34.64 -1.56
CA PRO A 121 13.83 -36.04 -1.62
C PRO A 121 15.26 -36.24 -2.16
N THR A 122 16.13 -36.86 -1.38
CA THR A 122 17.54 -37.07 -1.76
C THR A 122 17.75 -38.04 -2.93
N GLY A 123 16.73 -38.82 -3.30
CA GLY A 123 16.74 -39.66 -4.49
C GLY A 123 16.40 -38.91 -5.79
N LEU A 124 15.92 -37.66 -5.67
CA LEU A 124 15.49 -36.83 -6.80
C LEU A 124 16.43 -35.64 -7.03
N LEU A 125 16.89 -35.00 -5.95
CA LEU A 125 17.73 -33.80 -6.00
C LEU A 125 18.97 -33.95 -5.12
N ASP A 126 20.09 -33.39 -5.58
CA ASP A 126 21.32 -33.32 -4.79
C ASP A 126 21.30 -32.14 -3.81
N ARG A 127 22.00 -32.31 -2.68
CA ARG A 127 22.12 -31.24 -1.67
C ARG A 127 22.82 -29.99 -2.23
N GLY A 128 23.80 -30.15 -3.13
CA GLY A 128 24.49 -29.05 -3.77
C GLY A 128 23.55 -28.22 -4.65
N GLU A 129 22.67 -28.87 -5.39
CA GLU A 129 21.67 -28.20 -6.25
C GLU A 129 20.68 -27.37 -5.43
N VAL A 130 20.13 -27.95 -4.36
CA VAL A 130 19.20 -27.23 -3.47
C VAL A 130 19.91 -26.11 -2.70
N HIS A 131 21.19 -26.30 -2.35
CA HIS A 131 21.98 -25.24 -1.74
C HIS A 131 22.21 -24.06 -2.68
N ALA A 132 22.52 -24.32 -3.97
CA ALA A 132 22.63 -23.28 -4.98
C ALA A 132 21.31 -22.52 -5.15
N LEU A 133 20.18 -23.24 -5.21
CA LEU A 133 18.84 -22.63 -5.25
C LEU A 133 18.59 -21.72 -4.04
N ALA A 134 18.94 -22.16 -2.83
CA ALA A 134 18.79 -21.35 -1.62
C ALA A 134 19.68 -20.10 -1.65
N GLN A 135 20.89 -20.19 -2.21
CA GLN A 135 21.77 -19.05 -2.40
C GLN A 135 21.20 -18.04 -3.41
N ASP A 136 20.72 -18.51 -4.55
CA ASP A 136 20.09 -17.68 -5.57
C ASP A 136 18.82 -17.00 -5.03
N TRP A 137 18.02 -17.72 -4.24
CA TRP A 137 16.86 -17.16 -3.54
C TRP A 137 17.26 -16.04 -2.58
N CYS A 138 18.32 -16.23 -1.78
CA CYS A 138 18.84 -15.19 -0.90
C CYS A 138 19.38 -13.99 -1.69
N GLN A 139 20.06 -14.23 -2.81
CA GLN A 139 20.57 -13.16 -3.68
C GLN A 139 19.42 -12.35 -4.29
N ALA A 140 18.37 -13.03 -4.77
CA ALA A 140 17.17 -12.37 -5.31
C ALA A 140 16.49 -11.50 -4.25
N LEU A 141 16.29 -12.01 -3.02
CA LEU A 141 15.72 -11.22 -1.92
C LEU A 141 16.58 -10.02 -1.53
N ARG A 142 17.91 -10.17 -1.50
CA ARG A 142 18.84 -9.05 -1.30
C ARG A 142 18.74 -8.03 -2.43
N GLY A 143 18.57 -8.50 -3.67
CA GLY A 143 18.31 -7.65 -4.83
C GLY A 143 17.03 -6.83 -4.66
N ILE A 144 15.91 -7.48 -4.30
CA ILE A 144 14.62 -6.81 -4.03
C ILE A 144 14.76 -5.79 -2.90
N THR A 145 15.37 -6.15 -1.77
CA THR A 145 15.57 -5.22 -0.64
C THR A 145 16.58 -4.10 -0.91
N GLY A 146 17.49 -4.29 -1.86
CA GLY A 146 18.34 -3.24 -2.38
C GLY A 146 17.57 -2.29 -3.28
N HIS A 147 16.72 -2.85 -4.15
CA HIS A 147 15.85 -2.09 -5.03
C HIS A 147 14.89 -1.21 -4.24
N THR A 148 14.18 -1.72 -3.23
CA THR A 148 13.22 -0.92 -2.42
C THR A 148 13.84 0.25 -1.66
N ARG A 149 15.18 0.40 -1.66
CA ARG A 149 15.88 1.55 -1.08
C ARG A 149 16.29 2.61 -2.10
N THR A 150 16.12 2.37 -3.40
CA THR A 150 16.43 3.36 -4.43
C THR A 150 15.33 4.41 -4.51
N GLN A 151 15.67 5.65 -4.87
CA GLN A 151 14.66 6.68 -5.15
C GLN A 151 13.73 6.21 -6.28
N GLY A 152 12.42 6.30 -6.06
CA GLY A 152 11.41 5.81 -7.00
C GLY A 152 11.15 4.30 -6.93
N ALA A 153 11.81 3.56 -6.03
CA ALA A 153 11.42 2.19 -5.73
C ALA A 153 10.45 2.17 -4.55
N GLY A 154 9.26 1.65 -4.80
CA GLY A 154 8.09 1.84 -3.96
C GLY A 154 7.03 2.63 -4.70
N GLY A 155 5.89 2.84 -4.06
CA GLY A 155 4.69 3.39 -4.68
C GLY A 155 3.48 2.61 -4.21
N LEU A 156 2.31 3.19 -4.40
CA LEU A 156 1.08 2.49 -4.07
C LEU A 156 0.84 1.35 -5.08
N THR A 157 0.29 0.25 -4.58
CA THR A 157 -0.26 -0.82 -5.39
C THR A 157 -1.79 -0.78 -5.31
N PRO A 158 -2.52 -1.40 -6.25
CA PRO A 158 -3.97 -1.51 -6.15
C PRO A 158 -4.45 -2.11 -4.82
N SER A 159 -3.63 -2.96 -4.17
CA SER A 159 -3.95 -3.51 -2.84
C SER A 159 -3.87 -2.49 -1.71
N ASP A 160 -3.13 -1.40 -1.87
CA ASP A 160 -3.05 -0.32 -0.88
C ASP A 160 -4.28 0.61 -0.95
N LEU A 161 -4.99 0.62 -2.08
CA LEU A 161 -6.09 1.53 -2.40
C LEU A 161 -7.47 0.86 -2.27
N SER A 162 -7.86 0.50 -1.06
CA SER A 162 -9.09 -0.29 -0.80
C SER A 162 -10.43 0.38 -1.21
N LEU A 163 -10.45 1.70 -1.38
CA LEU A 163 -11.66 2.47 -1.65
C LEU A 163 -11.98 2.63 -3.14
N VAL A 164 -11.03 2.28 -4.02
CA VAL A 164 -11.16 2.43 -5.47
C VAL A 164 -10.65 1.19 -6.18
N SER A 165 -11.16 0.91 -7.37
CA SER A 165 -10.61 -0.13 -8.25
C SER A 165 -9.84 0.56 -9.36
N VAL A 166 -8.51 0.49 -9.30
CA VAL A 166 -7.60 1.17 -10.23
C VAL A 166 -6.52 0.22 -10.72
N ALA A 167 -6.03 0.42 -11.94
CA ALA A 167 -4.92 -0.36 -12.46
C ALA A 167 -3.58 0.19 -11.93
N GLN A 168 -2.56 -0.66 -11.83
CA GLN A 168 -1.21 -0.22 -11.47
C GLN A 168 -0.71 0.90 -12.41
N SER A 169 -1.03 0.83 -13.70
CA SER A 169 -0.66 1.85 -14.68
C SER A 169 -1.28 3.23 -14.42
N ASP A 170 -2.48 3.28 -13.80
CA ASP A 170 -3.08 4.56 -13.40
C ASP A 170 -2.28 5.17 -12.24
N ILE A 171 -1.95 4.35 -11.24
CA ILE A 171 -1.18 4.76 -10.07
C ILE A 171 0.20 5.27 -10.48
N ASP A 172 0.91 4.52 -11.31
CA ASP A 172 2.24 4.89 -11.79
C ASP A 172 2.21 6.24 -12.52
N SER A 173 1.22 6.45 -13.40
CA SER A 173 1.01 7.71 -14.13
C SER A 173 0.72 8.89 -13.19
N TRP A 174 -0.05 8.66 -12.13
CA TRP A 174 -0.33 9.69 -11.12
C TRP A 174 0.90 9.98 -10.27
N GLU A 175 1.67 8.98 -9.86
CA GLU A 175 2.92 9.18 -9.11
C GLU A 175 3.99 9.90 -9.95
N ASP A 176 4.04 9.66 -11.26
CA ASP A 176 4.88 10.43 -12.20
C ASP A 176 4.47 11.91 -12.27
N THR A 177 3.16 12.19 -12.21
CA THR A 177 2.61 13.54 -12.37
C THR A 177 2.64 14.35 -11.07
N TYR A 178 2.29 13.72 -9.96
CA TYR A 178 2.05 14.37 -8.66
C TYR A 178 3.14 14.07 -7.63
N GLY A 179 4.08 13.18 -7.95
CA GLY A 179 5.01 12.61 -6.99
C GLY A 179 4.35 11.56 -6.09
N PRO A 180 5.02 11.16 -5.01
CA PRO A 180 4.50 10.16 -4.08
C PRO A 180 3.09 10.51 -3.57
N LEU A 181 2.21 9.53 -3.57
CA LEU A 181 0.84 9.67 -3.08
C LEU A 181 0.70 9.14 -1.66
N ASP A 182 -0.19 9.75 -0.88
CA ASP A 182 -0.68 9.20 0.39
C ASP A 182 -1.81 8.20 0.13
N ASP A 183 -2.73 8.54 -0.78
CA ASP A 183 -3.95 7.77 -1.03
C ASP A 183 -4.65 8.18 -2.34
N VAL A 184 -5.65 7.40 -2.74
CA VAL A 184 -6.60 7.71 -3.83
C VAL A 184 -8.02 7.40 -3.35
N TRP A 185 -8.90 8.40 -3.41
CA TRP A 185 -10.27 8.28 -2.91
C TRP A 185 -11.30 8.34 -4.04
N PRO A 186 -12.45 7.68 -3.87
CA PRO A 186 -13.59 7.92 -4.75
C PRO A 186 -14.07 9.36 -4.58
N VAL A 187 -14.62 9.92 -5.66
CA VAL A 187 -15.28 11.22 -5.60
C VAL A 187 -16.65 11.05 -4.93
N THR A 188 -17.00 11.90 -3.97
CA THR A 188 -18.35 11.88 -3.38
C THR A 188 -19.41 12.31 -4.39
N THR A 189 -20.68 11.94 -4.18
CA THR A 189 -21.77 12.32 -5.09
C THR A 189 -21.84 13.83 -5.34
N VAL A 190 -21.64 14.64 -4.29
CA VAL A 190 -21.63 16.11 -4.41
C VAL A 190 -20.43 16.57 -5.24
N GLN A 191 -19.22 16.07 -4.93
CA GLN A 191 -18.02 16.45 -5.68
C GLN A 191 -18.10 16.03 -7.15
N SER A 192 -18.75 14.91 -7.47
CA SER A 192 -18.94 14.46 -8.86
C SER A 192 -19.82 15.44 -9.64
N GLY A 193 -20.94 15.88 -9.04
CA GLY A 193 -21.78 16.91 -9.64
C GLY A 193 -21.08 18.25 -9.82
N LEU A 194 -20.28 18.67 -8.83
CA LEU A 194 -19.46 19.89 -8.92
C LEU A 194 -18.41 19.79 -10.03
N LEU A 195 -17.70 18.66 -10.12
CA LEU A 195 -16.69 18.42 -11.14
C LEU A 195 -17.30 18.44 -12.54
N PHE A 196 -18.46 17.80 -12.73
CA PHE A 196 -19.18 17.83 -14.00
C PHE A 196 -19.53 19.27 -14.42
N HIS A 197 -20.10 20.07 -13.52
CA HIS A 197 -20.42 21.47 -13.84
C HIS A 197 -19.17 22.30 -14.13
N THR A 198 -18.08 22.10 -13.40
CA THR A 198 -16.80 22.80 -13.61
C THR A 198 -16.23 22.48 -15.00
N LEU A 199 -16.24 21.19 -15.39
CA LEU A 199 -15.77 20.75 -16.70
C LEU A 199 -16.67 21.23 -17.85
N LEU A 200 -17.99 21.29 -17.62
CA LEU A 200 -18.96 21.77 -18.62
C LEU A 200 -18.88 23.30 -18.82
N ALA A 201 -18.63 24.05 -17.73
CA ALA A 201 -18.50 25.51 -17.78
C ALA A 201 -17.24 25.95 -18.55
N GLY A 202 -16.21 25.11 -18.63
CA GLY A 202 -14.94 25.43 -19.30
C GLY A 202 -14.29 26.66 -18.69
N THR A 203 -13.95 27.65 -19.51
CA THR A 203 -13.41 28.96 -19.06
C THR A 203 -14.51 30.01 -18.84
N GLY A 204 -15.78 29.59 -18.75
CA GLY A 204 -16.91 30.46 -18.43
C GLY A 204 -17.03 30.76 -16.93
N PHE A 205 -18.18 31.29 -16.51
CA PHE A 205 -18.44 31.55 -15.10
C PHE A 205 -18.43 30.24 -14.28
N ASP A 206 -17.53 30.16 -13.30
CA ASP A 206 -17.45 29.05 -12.36
C ASP A 206 -18.19 29.42 -11.06
N ALA A 207 -19.39 28.86 -10.90
CA ALA A 207 -20.25 29.11 -9.76
C ALA A 207 -19.68 28.59 -8.42
N TYR A 208 -18.62 27.77 -8.47
CA TYR A 208 -18.05 27.10 -7.30
C TYR A 208 -16.68 27.67 -6.90
N HIS A 209 -16.17 28.63 -7.67
CA HIS A 209 -15.00 29.41 -7.27
C HIS A 209 -15.36 30.36 -6.14
N MET A 210 -14.82 30.13 -4.95
CA MET A 210 -14.96 31.04 -3.81
C MET A 210 -13.70 31.88 -3.62
N GLN A 211 -13.87 33.19 -3.56
CA GLN A 211 -12.83 34.15 -3.21
C GLN A 211 -13.20 34.83 -1.90
N MET A 212 -12.30 34.79 -0.92
CA MET A 212 -12.48 35.43 0.39
C MET A 212 -11.33 36.40 0.63
N ALA A 213 -11.66 37.63 1.02
CA ALA A 213 -10.69 38.64 1.43
C ALA A 213 -10.91 39.00 2.89
N PHE A 214 -9.84 39.01 3.67
CA PHE A 214 -9.85 39.39 5.07
C PHE A 214 -8.96 40.61 5.27
N HIS A 215 -9.42 41.57 6.06
CA HIS A 215 -8.61 42.70 6.50
C HIS A 215 -8.12 42.42 7.92
N LEU A 216 -6.79 42.36 8.10
CA LEU A 216 -6.17 42.11 9.39
C LEU A 216 -5.61 43.43 9.92
N ASN A 217 -6.02 43.81 11.14
CA ASN A 217 -5.51 44.99 11.80
C ASN A 217 -4.29 44.66 12.67
N GLY A 218 -3.20 45.40 12.50
CA GLY A 218 -1.96 45.24 13.26
C GLY A 218 -0.80 44.66 12.44
N PRO A 219 0.34 44.36 13.08
CA PRO A 219 1.51 43.83 12.37
C PRO A 219 1.25 42.41 11.88
N VAL A 220 1.31 42.23 10.55
CA VAL A 220 1.25 40.91 9.90
C VAL A 220 2.64 40.56 9.39
N ASP A 221 3.08 39.34 9.67
CA ASP A 221 4.31 38.76 9.13
C ASP A 221 3.93 37.81 7.97
N PRO A 222 4.16 38.19 6.70
CA PRO A 222 3.79 37.38 5.55
C PRO A 222 4.49 36.02 5.52
N ALA A 223 5.74 35.93 6.00
CA ALA A 223 6.49 34.69 6.01
C ALA A 223 5.89 33.70 7.02
N ARG A 224 5.52 34.18 8.21
CA ARG A 224 4.82 33.36 9.22
C ARG A 224 3.45 32.90 8.73
N LEU A 225 2.70 33.77 8.04
CA LEU A 225 1.40 33.41 7.48
C LEU A 225 1.54 32.35 6.38
N HIS A 226 2.54 32.49 5.50
CA HIS A 226 2.87 31.49 4.49
C HIS A 226 3.22 30.13 5.10
N THR A 227 4.10 30.08 6.11
CA THR A 227 4.45 28.84 6.81
C THR A 227 3.21 28.20 7.47
N ALA A 228 2.35 29.00 8.11
CA ALA A 228 1.14 28.49 8.72
C ALA A 228 0.19 27.89 7.68
N ALA A 229 -0.03 28.58 6.56
CA ALA A 229 -0.88 28.10 5.48
C ALA A 229 -0.31 26.83 4.82
N GLN A 230 0.98 26.79 4.50
CA GLN A 230 1.65 25.60 3.98
C GLN A 230 1.53 24.40 4.95
N THR A 231 1.58 24.65 6.26
CA THR A 231 1.38 23.61 7.28
C THR A 231 -0.06 23.08 7.29
N LEU A 232 -1.06 23.93 7.02
CA LEU A 232 -2.45 23.46 6.88
C LEU A 232 -2.60 22.50 5.71
N LEU A 233 -1.99 22.80 4.55
CA LEU A 233 -2.00 21.89 3.40
C LEU A 233 -1.32 20.56 3.74
N HIS A 234 -0.21 20.58 4.48
CA HIS A 234 0.47 19.36 4.90
C HIS A 234 -0.36 18.52 5.89
N ARG A 235 -1.09 19.18 6.79
CA ARG A 235 -1.91 18.54 7.82
C ARG A 235 -3.22 17.96 7.29
N HIS A 236 -3.79 18.56 6.24
CA HIS A 236 -5.13 18.25 5.76
C HIS A 236 -5.08 17.73 4.32
N SER A 237 -5.11 16.40 4.18
CA SER A 237 -5.04 15.67 2.91
C SER A 237 -6.04 16.15 1.86
N ASN A 238 -7.25 16.53 2.27
CA ASN A 238 -8.28 17.04 1.36
C ASN A 238 -7.91 18.38 0.69
N LEU A 239 -7.03 19.18 1.30
CA LEU A 239 -6.54 20.43 0.69
C LEU A 239 -5.44 20.17 -0.37
N ARG A 240 -4.89 18.95 -0.41
CA ARG A 240 -3.89 18.53 -1.40
C ARG A 240 -4.52 17.80 -2.59
N ALA A 241 -5.82 17.51 -2.55
CA ALA A 241 -6.47 16.68 -3.55
C ALA A 241 -6.41 17.30 -4.95
N ALA A 242 -6.09 16.46 -5.94
CA ALA A 242 -6.37 16.72 -7.35
C ALA A 242 -7.43 15.71 -7.84
N PHE A 243 -8.28 16.14 -8.77
CA PHE A 243 -9.35 15.35 -9.34
C PHE A 243 -8.97 14.90 -10.74
N VAL A 244 -8.90 13.59 -10.94
CA VAL A 244 -8.49 12.96 -12.20
C VAL A 244 -9.47 11.86 -12.57
N THR A 245 -9.25 11.26 -13.73
CA THR A 245 -10.07 10.15 -14.24
C THR A 245 -9.18 8.93 -14.42
N THR A 246 -9.68 7.75 -14.03
CA THR A 246 -9.01 6.48 -14.32
C THR A 246 -9.01 6.17 -15.81
N ALA A 247 -8.19 5.21 -16.27
CA ALA A 247 -8.23 4.73 -17.65
C ALA A 247 -9.63 4.21 -18.07
N GLN A 248 -10.45 3.78 -17.12
CA GLN A 248 -11.82 3.30 -17.33
C GLN A 248 -12.86 4.43 -17.36
N GLY A 249 -12.48 5.67 -17.05
CA GLY A 249 -13.38 6.82 -17.10
C GLY A 249 -13.98 7.22 -15.74
N ASP A 250 -13.57 6.60 -14.63
CA ASP A 250 -14.12 6.89 -13.31
C ASP A 250 -13.41 8.08 -12.66
N PRO A 251 -14.13 9.06 -12.09
CA PRO A 251 -13.51 10.19 -11.41
C PRO A 251 -13.01 9.79 -10.02
N VAL A 252 -11.76 10.13 -9.73
CA VAL A 252 -11.08 9.85 -8.46
C VAL A 252 -10.36 11.10 -7.93
N GLN A 253 -10.03 11.07 -6.63
CA GLN A 253 -9.25 12.09 -5.95
C GLN A 253 -7.88 11.51 -5.63
N VAL A 254 -6.83 11.99 -6.28
CA VAL A 254 -5.45 11.64 -5.91
C VAL A 254 -4.98 12.57 -4.80
N ILE A 255 -4.31 12.01 -3.79
CA ILE A 255 -3.83 12.75 -2.62
C ILE A 255 -2.29 12.71 -2.62
N PRO A 256 -1.62 13.73 -3.17
CA PRO A 256 -0.17 13.82 -3.11
C PRO A 256 0.32 13.97 -1.66
N GLN A 257 1.48 13.39 -1.34
CA GLN A 257 2.11 13.53 -0.02
C GLN A 257 2.47 14.98 0.31
N ALA A 258 2.81 15.77 -0.70
CA ALA A 258 3.14 17.17 -0.56
C ALA A 258 2.70 17.98 -1.77
N VAL A 259 2.25 19.20 -1.52
CA VAL A 259 1.97 20.22 -2.53
C VAL A 259 2.48 21.55 -2.02
N THR A 260 2.97 22.41 -2.91
CA THR A 260 3.38 23.77 -2.56
C THR A 260 2.18 24.70 -2.65
N LEU A 261 1.96 25.53 -1.64
CA LEU A 261 0.93 26.56 -1.68
C LEU A 261 1.31 27.64 -2.70
N PRO A 262 0.46 27.93 -3.71
CA PRO A 262 0.61 29.13 -4.51
C PRO A 262 0.42 30.36 -3.61
N TRP A 263 1.52 31.05 -3.34
CA TRP A 263 1.60 32.18 -2.42
C TRP A 263 2.13 33.42 -3.12
N GLN A 264 1.45 34.54 -2.94
CA GLN A 264 1.88 35.84 -3.44
C GLN A 264 1.87 36.88 -2.33
N VAL A 265 2.84 37.81 -2.38
CA VAL A 265 2.82 39.03 -1.59
C VAL A 265 2.73 40.22 -2.53
N ILE A 266 1.75 41.09 -2.30
CA ILE A 266 1.59 42.37 -2.97
C ILE A 266 1.87 43.45 -1.92
N ASP A 267 2.68 44.44 -2.26
CA ASP A 267 2.99 45.54 -1.35
C ASP A 267 2.40 46.84 -1.89
N LEU A 268 1.39 47.37 -1.20
CA LEU A 268 0.68 48.59 -1.57
C LEU A 268 1.01 49.77 -0.64
N ARG A 269 2.01 49.64 0.25
CA ARG A 269 2.29 50.60 1.32
C ARG A 269 2.77 51.96 0.82
N ASP A 270 3.47 51.99 -0.31
CA ASP A 270 4.05 53.21 -0.89
C ASP A 270 3.11 53.93 -1.87
N MET A 271 1.87 53.41 -2.03
CA MET A 271 0.87 54.00 -2.92
C MET A 271 -0.06 54.93 -2.13
N ASP A 272 -0.58 55.97 -2.79
CA ASP A 272 -1.63 56.77 -2.19
C ASP A 272 -2.92 55.90 -2.00
N PRO A 273 -3.80 56.26 -1.05
CA PRO A 273 -4.95 55.42 -0.71
C PRO A 273 -5.90 55.13 -1.87
N ALA A 274 -6.09 56.07 -2.80
CA ALA A 274 -6.99 55.87 -3.94
C ALA A 274 -6.39 54.87 -4.93
N THR A 275 -5.10 55.00 -5.22
CA THR A 275 -4.41 54.08 -6.13
C THR A 275 -4.26 52.68 -5.51
N SER A 276 -3.96 52.59 -4.21
CA SER A 276 -3.92 51.33 -3.47
C SER A 276 -5.26 50.59 -3.51
N SER A 277 -6.37 51.30 -3.27
CA SER A 277 -7.71 50.71 -3.33
C SER A 277 -8.07 50.23 -4.73
N ALA A 278 -7.74 50.99 -5.78
CA ALA A 278 -7.99 50.59 -7.15
C ALA A 278 -7.16 49.34 -7.53
N ALA A 279 -5.88 49.31 -7.16
CA ALA A 279 -5.00 48.18 -7.41
C ALA A 279 -5.48 46.89 -6.71
N PHE A 280 -6.02 47.01 -5.49
CA PHE A 280 -6.60 45.89 -4.76
C PHE A 280 -7.85 45.33 -5.45
N GLU A 281 -8.79 46.18 -5.86
CA GLU A 281 -10.00 45.75 -6.58
C GLU A 281 -9.66 45.11 -7.95
N ASP A 282 -8.73 45.70 -8.68
CA ASP A 282 -8.23 45.14 -9.94
C ASP A 282 -7.54 43.79 -9.74
N PHE A 283 -6.86 43.59 -8.62
CA PHE A 283 -6.30 42.29 -8.26
C PHE A 283 -7.40 41.28 -7.96
N LEU A 284 -8.38 41.61 -7.13
CA LEU A 284 -9.48 40.70 -6.80
C LEU A 284 -10.25 40.26 -8.05
N ALA A 285 -10.50 41.18 -8.98
CA ALA A 285 -11.17 40.88 -10.24
C ALA A 285 -10.36 39.91 -11.11
N ARG A 286 -9.05 40.14 -11.26
CA ARG A 286 -8.16 39.26 -12.04
C ARG A 286 -7.99 37.89 -11.40
N ASP A 287 -7.82 37.86 -10.08
CA ASP A 287 -7.72 36.61 -9.33
C ASP A 287 -9.01 35.79 -9.50
N ARG A 288 -10.18 36.40 -9.34
CA ARG A 288 -11.47 35.71 -9.52
C ARG A 288 -11.67 35.17 -10.94
N ALA A 289 -11.13 35.84 -11.96
CA ALA A 289 -11.15 35.37 -13.35
C ALA A 289 -10.14 34.25 -13.63
N THR A 290 -9.19 34.00 -12.73
CA THR A 290 -8.18 32.94 -12.87
C THR A 290 -8.73 31.65 -12.26
N HIS A 291 -9.29 30.78 -13.11
CA HIS A 291 -9.92 29.53 -12.67
C HIS A 291 -8.90 28.48 -12.19
N PHE A 292 -9.36 27.56 -11.33
CA PHE A 292 -8.59 26.38 -10.97
C PHE A 292 -8.82 25.26 -11.98
N THR A 293 -7.78 24.49 -12.26
CA THR A 293 -7.91 23.23 -13.00
C THR A 293 -8.05 22.10 -11.99
N PRO A 294 -9.15 21.32 -11.98
CA PRO A 294 -9.37 20.27 -10.98
C PRO A 294 -8.23 19.24 -10.87
N ALA A 295 -7.54 18.98 -11.99
CA ALA A 295 -6.40 18.07 -12.06
C ALA A 295 -5.08 18.68 -11.51
N THR A 296 -5.07 19.93 -11.04
CA THR A 296 -3.87 20.61 -10.56
C THR A 296 -4.04 20.98 -9.10
N ALA A 297 -3.40 20.21 -8.21
CA ALA A 297 -3.38 20.50 -6.79
C ALA A 297 -2.35 21.60 -6.43
N PRO A 298 -2.60 22.40 -5.38
CA PRO A 298 -3.84 22.48 -4.62
C PRO A 298 -4.91 23.34 -5.32
N LEU A 299 -6.20 23.05 -5.08
CA LEU A 299 -7.32 23.92 -5.49
C LEU A 299 -7.51 25.10 -4.51
N LEU A 300 -6.40 25.70 -4.10
CA LEU A 300 -6.31 26.78 -3.13
C LEU A 300 -5.09 27.64 -3.44
N ARG A 301 -5.24 28.95 -3.38
CA ARG A 301 -4.12 29.91 -3.43
C ARG A 301 -4.37 31.06 -2.47
N LEU A 302 -3.31 31.61 -1.92
CA LEU A 302 -3.39 32.69 -0.95
C LEU A 302 -2.50 33.85 -1.40
N THR A 303 -2.99 35.06 -1.19
CA THR A 303 -2.22 36.30 -1.42
C THR A 303 -2.27 37.16 -0.17
N CYS A 304 -1.11 37.62 0.29
CA CYS A 304 -0.99 38.68 1.28
C CYS A 304 -0.82 40.00 0.53
N TYR A 305 -1.57 41.03 0.89
CA TYR A 305 -1.52 42.36 0.27
C TYR A 305 -1.26 43.43 1.33
#